data_AF-A0A4R4W7D7-F1
#
_entry.id   AF-A0A4R4W7D7-F1
#
_cell.length_a   1.000
_cell.length_b   1.000
_cell.length_c   1.000
_cell.angle_alpha   90.00
_cell.angle_beta   90.00
_cell.angle_gamma   90.00
#
_symmetry.space_group_name_H-M   'P 1'
#
loop_
_entity.id
_entity.type
_entity.pdbx_description
1 polymer ?
#
loop_
_entity_poly.entity_id
_entity_poly.type
_entity_poly.pdbx_seq_one_letter_code
_entity_poly.pdbx_strand_id
1 'polypeptide(L)'
;MSSEHPAAGRRRREQLRDYLRACRARLTPGDVGMAAGGRRRTPGLRREEVAMLAGVGVSWYTWLEQGRDINVSAEVLDAISRALCLTDPERAHLHVLAGLNPPPRTGGSGGTSVTPELRRLLDAWMPRPAILRDRYWNLLAINDATRAVFGYDNTDHNCLISFFTNARYRGMHVQWASVAPAVVAAFRADAAHDPGAPEFNRVVDGLSAVSPEFAELWARHEVSVPEQAVKAIRHPEADDLFFDVTTLTVTDHPDWHLELYNPLPGTEDILERLVPSPV
;
A
#
# COMPACT_ATOMS: atom_id res chain seq x y z
N MET A 1 -19.80 10.12 -9.05
CA MET A 1 -20.88 9.28 -8.48
C MET A 1 -21.36 8.36 -9.59
N SER A 2 -20.72 7.20 -9.74
CA SER A 2 -21.04 6.26 -10.82
C SER A 2 -22.36 5.56 -10.52
N SER A 3 -23.40 5.91 -11.27
CA SER A 3 -24.69 5.23 -11.26
C SER A 3 -24.48 3.78 -11.69
N GLU A 4 -24.47 2.86 -10.73
CA GLU A 4 -24.36 1.43 -11.00
C GLU A 4 -25.59 0.98 -11.79
N HIS A 5 -25.38 0.45 -13.00
CA HIS A 5 -26.49 -0.06 -13.81
C HIS A 5 -27.24 -1.15 -13.02
N PRO A 6 -28.58 -1.10 -12.92
CA PRO A 6 -29.36 -1.99 -12.05
C PRO A 6 -29.16 -3.49 -12.35
N ALA A 7 -28.82 -3.83 -13.60
CA ALA A 7 -28.44 -5.19 -14.00
C ALA A 7 -27.09 -5.65 -13.42
N ALA A 8 -26.10 -4.74 -13.33
CA ALA A 8 -24.79 -5.01 -12.75
C ALA A 8 -24.90 -5.27 -11.24
N GLY A 9 -25.69 -4.45 -10.53
CA GLY A 9 -25.95 -4.63 -9.10
C GLY A 9 -26.72 -5.93 -8.78
N ARG A 10 -27.62 -6.40 -9.67
CA ARG A 10 -28.25 -7.72 -9.52
C ARG A 10 -27.24 -8.86 -9.69
N ARG A 11 -26.42 -8.82 -10.74
CA ARG A 11 -25.41 -9.85 -11.02
C ARG A 11 -24.38 -9.96 -9.89
N ARG A 12 -23.94 -8.82 -9.35
CA ARG A 12 -23.03 -8.75 -8.20
C ARG A 12 -23.63 -9.42 -6.95
N ARG A 13 -24.92 -9.17 -6.66
CA ARG A 13 -25.63 -9.83 -5.54
C ARG A 13 -25.79 -11.35 -5.73
N GLU A 14 -26.01 -11.80 -6.95
CA GLU A 14 -26.05 -13.24 -7.27
C GLU A 14 -24.69 -13.91 -7.04
N GLN A 15 -23.60 -13.25 -7.43
CA GLN A 15 -22.25 -13.73 -7.16
C GLN A 15 -21.93 -13.74 -5.67
N LEU A 16 -22.30 -12.69 -4.92
CA LEU A 16 -22.15 -12.64 -3.47
C LEU A 16 -22.88 -13.79 -2.77
N ARG A 17 -24.12 -14.05 -3.18
CA ARG A 17 -24.96 -15.16 -2.70
C ARG A 17 -24.26 -16.50 -2.88
N ASP A 18 -23.79 -16.76 -4.09
CA ASP A 18 -23.18 -18.05 -4.45
C ASP A 18 -21.83 -18.23 -3.76
N TYR A 19 -21.05 -17.15 -3.63
CA TYR A 19 -19.78 -17.13 -2.91
C TYR A 19 -19.96 -17.45 -1.41
N LEU A 20 -20.86 -16.75 -0.71
CA LEU A 20 -21.16 -17.02 0.71
C LEU A 20 -21.64 -18.44 0.95
N ARG A 21 -22.50 -18.96 0.05
CA ARG A 21 -22.97 -20.35 0.13
C ARG A 21 -21.82 -21.35 -0.02
N ALA A 22 -20.90 -21.11 -0.95
CA ALA A 22 -19.73 -21.97 -1.18
C ALA A 22 -18.76 -21.94 0.03
N CYS A 23 -18.42 -20.75 0.54
CA CYS A 23 -17.56 -20.61 1.73
C CYS A 23 -18.16 -21.33 2.94
N ARG A 24 -19.47 -21.16 3.19
CA ARG A 24 -20.16 -21.82 4.29
C ARG A 24 -20.18 -23.34 4.15
N ALA A 25 -20.36 -23.86 2.94
CA ALA A 25 -20.39 -25.30 2.68
C ALA A 25 -19.02 -25.99 2.87
N ARG A 26 -17.92 -25.23 2.78
CA ARG A 26 -16.55 -25.72 2.94
C ARG A 26 -16.14 -25.94 4.40
N LEU A 27 -16.71 -25.20 5.34
CA LEU A 27 -16.35 -25.28 6.76
C LEU A 27 -17.20 -26.27 7.53
N THR A 28 -16.57 -27.05 8.39
CA THR A 28 -17.23 -27.87 9.40
C THR A 28 -17.34 -27.12 10.73
N PRO A 29 -18.22 -27.55 11.65
CA PRO A 29 -18.28 -26.99 13.00
C PRO A 29 -16.94 -27.07 13.73
N GLY A 30 -16.18 -28.14 13.51
CA GLY A 30 -14.86 -28.33 14.12
C GLY A 30 -13.86 -27.25 13.71
N ASP A 31 -13.91 -26.81 12.45
CA ASP A 31 -13.01 -25.78 11.91
C ASP A 31 -13.19 -24.41 12.57
N VAL A 32 -14.35 -24.19 13.22
CA VAL A 32 -14.70 -22.95 13.93
C VAL A 32 -14.86 -23.17 15.44
N GLY A 33 -14.33 -24.28 15.98
CA GLY A 33 -14.35 -24.56 17.41
C GLY A 33 -15.71 -24.93 18.00
N MET A 34 -16.70 -25.27 17.16
CA MET A 34 -18.01 -25.73 17.60
C MET A 34 -18.06 -27.26 17.71
N ALA A 35 -18.83 -27.77 18.67
CA ALA A 35 -19.07 -29.20 18.81
C ALA A 35 -19.77 -29.75 17.55
N ALA A 36 -19.30 -30.90 17.05
CA ALA A 36 -19.98 -31.62 15.99
C ALA A 36 -21.32 -32.18 16.51
N GLY A 37 -22.38 -31.37 16.45
CA GLY A 37 -23.74 -31.81 16.76
C GLY A 37 -24.19 -32.94 15.82
N GLY A 38 -25.20 -33.71 16.27
CA GLY A 38 -25.68 -34.95 15.63
C GLY A 38 -26.12 -34.86 14.16
N ARG A 39 -26.64 -35.97 13.61
CA ARG A 39 -26.92 -36.23 12.19
C ARG A 39 -27.42 -34.99 11.41
N ARG A 40 -26.54 -34.38 10.59
CA ARG A 40 -26.82 -33.16 9.82
C ARG A 40 -27.36 -33.48 8.42
N ARG A 41 -28.35 -32.70 7.96
CA ARG A 41 -28.90 -32.76 6.59
C ARG A 41 -28.16 -31.89 5.59
N THR A 42 -27.40 -30.88 6.05
CA THR A 42 -26.70 -29.93 5.20
C THR A 42 -25.21 -30.05 5.45
N PRO A 43 -24.37 -30.24 4.41
CA PRO A 43 -22.93 -30.19 4.56
C PRO A 43 -22.48 -28.79 4.96
N GLY A 44 -21.48 -28.73 5.83
CA GLY A 44 -20.86 -27.51 6.34
C GLY A 44 -21.61 -26.80 7.47
N LEU A 45 -21.33 -25.50 7.63
CA LEU A 45 -21.96 -24.64 8.64
C LEU A 45 -23.40 -24.28 8.26
N ARG A 46 -24.27 -24.07 9.24
CA ARG A 46 -25.63 -23.54 9.08
C ARG A 46 -25.60 -22.02 9.04
N ARG A 47 -26.64 -21.41 8.47
CA ARG A 47 -26.81 -19.93 8.50
C ARG A 47 -26.82 -19.38 9.92
N GLU A 48 -27.48 -20.09 10.83
CA GLU A 48 -27.54 -19.76 12.25
C GLU A 48 -26.14 -19.78 12.91
N GLU A 49 -25.30 -20.74 12.55
CA GLU A 49 -23.95 -20.88 13.09
C GLU A 49 -23.05 -19.72 12.62
N VAL A 50 -23.09 -19.38 11.33
CA VAL A 50 -22.34 -18.22 10.79
C VAL A 50 -22.85 -16.92 11.39
N ALA A 51 -24.16 -16.73 11.48
CA ALA A 51 -24.76 -15.53 12.06
C ALA A 51 -24.34 -15.33 13.52
N MET A 52 -24.32 -16.41 14.30
CA MET A 52 -23.84 -16.41 15.68
C MET A 52 -22.36 -16.02 15.78
N LEU A 53 -21.50 -16.67 14.98
CA LEU A 53 -20.05 -16.39 14.95
C LEU A 53 -19.74 -14.95 14.51
N ALA A 54 -20.53 -14.40 13.59
CA ALA A 54 -20.38 -13.04 13.09
C ALA A 54 -21.09 -11.99 13.97
N GLY A 55 -21.83 -12.39 15.01
CA GLY A 55 -22.57 -11.46 15.87
C GLY A 55 -23.73 -10.74 15.18
N VAL A 56 -24.33 -11.36 14.15
CA VAL A 56 -25.44 -10.78 13.38
C VAL A 56 -26.72 -11.58 13.53
N GLY A 57 -27.87 -10.95 13.22
CA GLY A 57 -29.16 -11.64 13.23
C GLY A 57 -29.25 -12.73 12.15
N VAL A 58 -29.81 -13.90 12.50
CA VAL A 58 -29.98 -15.03 11.56
C VAL A 58 -30.78 -14.65 10.32
N SER A 59 -31.88 -13.90 10.50
CA SER A 59 -32.71 -13.41 9.39
C SER A 59 -31.95 -12.46 8.47
N TRP A 60 -31.09 -11.62 9.06
CA TRP A 60 -30.26 -10.67 8.30
C TRP A 60 -29.22 -11.41 7.46
N TYR A 61 -28.47 -12.36 8.05
CA TYR A 61 -27.52 -13.19 7.28
C TYR A 61 -28.22 -14.02 6.21
N THR A 62 -29.44 -14.47 6.48
CA THR A 62 -30.26 -15.18 5.48
C THR A 62 -30.63 -14.28 4.30
N TRP A 63 -30.93 -13.01 4.51
CA TRP A 63 -31.18 -12.05 3.42
C TRP A 63 -29.92 -11.78 2.60
N LEU A 64 -28.76 -11.69 3.25
CA LEU A 64 -27.47 -11.56 2.59
C LEU A 64 -27.18 -12.77 1.69
N GLU A 65 -27.29 -13.98 2.23
CA GLU A 65 -27.10 -15.24 1.49
C GLU A 65 -28.28 -15.57 0.54
N GLN A 66 -29.28 -14.70 0.42
CA GLN A 66 -30.32 -14.75 -0.61
C GLN A 66 -30.06 -13.73 -1.74
N GLY A 67 -29.07 -12.85 -1.59
CA GLY A 67 -28.80 -11.78 -2.55
C GLY A 67 -29.88 -10.70 -2.55
N ARG A 68 -30.57 -10.48 -1.41
CA ARG A 68 -31.53 -9.37 -1.29
C ARG A 68 -30.81 -8.03 -1.35
N ASP A 69 -31.55 -7.00 -1.73
CA ASP A 69 -31.07 -5.62 -1.65
C ASP A 69 -31.01 -5.16 -0.19
N ILE A 70 -29.84 -5.33 0.44
CA ILE A 70 -29.58 -4.88 1.79
C ILE A 70 -28.22 -4.18 1.82
N ASN A 71 -28.12 -3.12 2.61
CA ASN A 71 -26.83 -2.50 2.89
C ASN A 71 -26.07 -3.33 3.93
N VAL A 72 -24.77 -3.52 3.68
CA VAL A 72 -23.83 -4.16 4.59
C VAL A 72 -22.67 -3.22 4.86
N SER A 73 -22.25 -3.10 6.11
CA SER A 73 -21.06 -2.33 6.47
C SER A 73 -19.80 -3.16 6.32
N ALA A 74 -18.64 -2.51 6.13
CA ALA A 74 -17.35 -3.18 6.10
C ALA A 74 -17.09 -3.99 7.39
N GLU A 75 -17.48 -3.45 8.56
CA GLU A 75 -17.34 -4.13 9.84
C GLU A 75 -18.11 -5.46 9.91
N VAL A 76 -19.34 -5.48 9.37
CA VAL A 76 -20.15 -6.71 9.30
C VAL A 76 -19.54 -7.72 8.33
N LEU A 77 -19.02 -7.27 7.17
CA LEU A 77 -18.29 -8.17 6.26
C LEU A 77 -17.01 -8.72 6.87
N ASP A 78 -16.31 -7.94 7.69
CA ASP A 78 -15.14 -8.39 8.41
C ASP A 78 -15.49 -9.45 9.47
N ALA A 79 -16.59 -9.26 10.19
CA ALA A 79 -17.10 -10.28 11.12
C ALA A 79 -17.49 -11.57 10.39
N ILE A 80 -18.13 -11.47 9.23
CA ILE A 80 -18.49 -12.63 8.38
C ILE A 80 -17.23 -13.30 7.83
N SER A 81 -16.25 -12.52 7.37
CA SER A 81 -14.95 -13.02 6.88
C SER A 81 -14.24 -13.85 7.95
N ARG A 82 -14.24 -13.37 9.20
CA ARG A 82 -13.69 -14.11 10.35
C ARG A 82 -14.50 -15.38 10.66
N ALA A 83 -15.83 -15.28 10.71
CA ALA A 83 -16.71 -16.42 10.96
C ALA A 83 -16.59 -17.53 9.90
N LEU A 84 -16.27 -17.15 8.66
CA LEU A 84 -16.05 -18.05 7.53
C LEU A 84 -14.57 -18.41 7.31
N CYS A 85 -13.68 -18.05 8.25
CA CYS A 85 -12.24 -18.32 8.18
C CYS A 85 -11.63 -17.96 6.82
N LEU A 86 -12.05 -16.84 6.22
CA LEU A 86 -11.59 -16.42 4.91
C LEU A 86 -10.14 -15.94 4.98
N THR A 87 -9.36 -16.34 3.98
CA THR A 87 -8.02 -15.79 3.73
C THR A 87 -8.10 -14.33 3.28
N ASP A 88 -7.00 -13.57 3.34
CA ASP A 88 -6.98 -12.17 2.88
C ASP A 88 -7.47 -11.97 1.42
N PRO A 89 -7.09 -12.80 0.43
CA PRO A 89 -7.65 -12.71 -0.92
C PRO A 89 -9.17 -12.97 -0.96
N GLU A 90 -9.65 -13.91 -0.16
CA GLU A 90 -11.07 -14.27 -0.06
C GLU A 90 -11.89 -13.15 0.60
N ARG A 91 -11.37 -12.55 1.67
CA ARG A 91 -11.94 -11.36 2.32
C ARG A 91 -12.00 -10.16 1.36
N ALA A 92 -10.93 -9.91 0.60
CA ALA A 92 -10.92 -8.85 -0.40
C ALA A 92 -11.98 -9.09 -1.48
N HIS A 93 -12.10 -10.33 -1.98
CA HIS A 93 -13.12 -10.71 -2.96
C HIS A 93 -14.54 -10.51 -2.42
N LEU A 94 -14.81 -10.88 -1.16
CA LEU A 94 -16.10 -10.68 -0.51
C LEU A 94 -16.51 -9.20 -0.51
N HIS A 95 -15.60 -8.28 -0.22
CA HIS A 95 -15.85 -6.84 -0.23
C HIS A 95 -16.21 -6.32 -1.61
N VAL A 96 -15.47 -6.74 -2.65
CA VAL A 96 -15.79 -6.38 -4.04
C VAL A 96 -17.18 -6.86 -4.44
N LEU A 97 -17.54 -8.10 -4.07
CA LEU A 97 -18.88 -8.65 -4.33
C LEU A 97 -19.98 -7.94 -3.55
N ALA A 98 -19.66 -7.30 -2.43
CA ALA A 98 -20.59 -6.46 -1.66
C ALA A 98 -20.65 -5.00 -2.15
N GLY A 99 -19.86 -4.64 -3.17
CA GLY A 99 -19.79 -3.26 -3.68
C GLY A 99 -19.00 -2.31 -2.78
N LEU A 100 -18.18 -2.83 -1.87
CA LEU A 100 -17.29 -2.06 -1.00
C LEU A 100 -15.85 -2.14 -1.49
N ASN A 101 -15.05 -1.15 -1.12
CA ASN A 101 -13.60 -1.23 -1.32
C ASN A 101 -13.01 -2.35 -0.44
N PRO A 102 -12.11 -3.18 -0.96
CA PRO A 102 -11.42 -4.18 -0.15
C PRO A 102 -10.67 -3.54 1.03
N PRO A 103 -10.69 -4.16 2.21
CA PRO A 103 -9.83 -3.73 3.31
C PRO A 103 -8.36 -3.93 2.90
N PRO A 104 -7.44 -3.08 3.41
CA PRO A 104 -6.02 -3.34 3.30
C PRO A 104 -5.72 -4.75 3.80
N ARG A 105 -4.80 -5.46 3.14
CA ARG A 105 -4.41 -6.81 3.56
C ARG A 105 -3.81 -6.72 4.96
N THR A 106 -4.47 -7.35 5.93
CA THR A 106 -3.99 -7.43 7.31
C THR A 106 -2.94 -8.53 7.43
N GLY A 107 -1.77 -8.32 6.84
CA GLY A 107 -0.69 -9.31 6.85
C GLY A 107 0.60 -8.76 6.29
N GLY A 108 1.52 -8.37 7.18
CA GLY A 108 2.86 -7.93 6.75
C GLY A 108 3.74 -7.17 7.74
N SER A 109 3.44 -7.06 9.05
CA SER A 109 4.39 -6.49 10.03
C SER A 109 5.51 -7.47 10.45
N GLY A 110 5.62 -8.63 9.82
CA GLY A 110 6.75 -9.53 9.98
C GLY A 110 7.85 -9.11 9.00
N GLY A 111 9.03 -8.73 9.51
CA GLY A 111 10.17 -8.26 8.74
C GLY A 111 10.35 -9.00 7.42
N THR A 112 9.80 -8.44 6.36
CA THR A 112 9.85 -9.05 5.04
C THR A 112 11.15 -8.56 4.45
N SER A 113 12.21 -9.32 4.66
CA SER A 113 13.47 -9.10 3.95
C SER A 113 13.18 -9.02 2.46
N VAL A 114 13.68 -7.98 1.79
CA VAL A 114 13.55 -7.81 0.35
C VAL A 114 13.97 -9.10 -0.35
N THR A 115 13.09 -9.65 -1.19
CA THR A 115 13.37 -10.91 -1.87
C THR A 115 14.57 -10.76 -2.81
N PRO A 116 15.38 -11.83 -3.01
CA PRO A 116 16.47 -11.81 -3.97
C PRO A 116 16.02 -11.40 -5.39
N GLU A 117 14.78 -11.74 -5.78
CA GLU A 117 14.16 -11.39 -7.05
C GLU A 117 13.99 -9.88 -7.21
N LEU A 118 13.44 -9.22 -6.18
CA LEU A 118 13.29 -7.76 -6.19
C LEU A 118 14.66 -7.08 -6.17
N ARG A 119 15.63 -7.61 -5.42
CA ARG A 119 16.99 -7.07 -5.44
C ARG A 119 17.61 -7.13 -6.84
N ARG A 120 17.53 -8.29 -7.50
CA ARG A 120 18.00 -8.44 -8.89
C ARG A 120 17.29 -7.49 -9.86
N LEU A 121 16.01 -7.19 -9.64
CA LEU A 121 15.28 -6.22 -10.46
C LEU A 121 15.83 -4.80 -10.29
N LEU A 122 16.12 -4.38 -9.06
CA LEU A 122 16.74 -3.08 -8.79
C LEU A 122 18.14 -2.98 -9.42
N ASP A 123 18.92 -4.05 -9.31
CA ASP A 123 20.27 -4.11 -9.88
C ASP A 123 20.23 -4.15 -11.43
N ALA A 124 19.24 -4.80 -12.04
CA ALA A 124 19.03 -4.81 -13.49
C ALA A 124 18.60 -3.45 -14.05
N TRP A 125 18.15 -2.51 -13.20
CA TRP A 125 17.82 -1.15 -13.60
C TRP A 125 19.05 -0.23 -13.72
N MET A 126 20.22 -0.69 -13.30
CA MET A 126 21.48 0.05 -13.46
C MET A 126 21.74 0.38 -14.95
N PRO A 127 22.33 1.56 -15.25
CA PRO A 127 22.89 2.56 -14.33
C PRO A 127 21.88 3.56 -13.77
N ARG A 128 20.56 3.34 -13.93
CA ARG A 128 19.52 4.28 -13.52
C ARG A 128 19.14 4.10 -12.04
N PRO A 129 18.81 5.16 -11.28
CA PRO A 129 18.40 5.02 -9.89
C PRO A 129 17.10 4.24 -9.74
N ALA A 130 17.04 3.36 -8.75
CA ALA A 130 15.85 2.62 -8.34
C ALA A 130 15.77 2.50 -6.82
N ILE A 131 14.58 2.77 -6.28
CA ILE A 131 14.28 2.69 -4.85
C ILE A 131 13.09 1.75 -4.64
N LEU A 132 13.21 0.82 -3.70
CA LEU A 132 12.09 0.09 -3.14
C LEU A 132 11.81 0.63 -1.74
N ARG A 133 10.59 1.10 -1.50
CA ARG A 133 10.16 1.63 -0.20
C ARG A 133 8.83 1.05 0.25
N ASP A 134 8.57 1.10 1.55
CA ASP A 134 7.25 0.78 2.10
C ASP A 134 6.31 2.00 2.11
N ARG A 135 5.07 1.78 2.56
CA ARG A 135 4.03 2.79 2.71
C ARG A 135 4.39 3.93 3.67
N TYR A 136 5.31 3.70 4.62
CA TYR A 136 5.81 4.71 5.56
C TYR A 136 7.02 5.46 5.00
N TRP A 137 7.36 5.19 3.72
CA TRP A 137 8.50 5.72 3.01
C TRP A 137 9.85 5.22 3.54
N ASN A 138 9.88 4.12 4.30
CA ASN A 138 11.12 3.49 4.69
C ASN A 138 11.80 2.85 3.49
N LEU A 139 13.10 3.04 3.36
CA LEU A 139 13.92 2.44 2.32
C LEU A 139 14.11 0.94 2.62
N LEU A 140 13.54 0.08 1.78
CA LEU A 140 13.68 -1.37 1.89
C LEU A 140 14.91 -1.86 1.13
N ALA A 141 15.12 -1.32 -0.08
CA ALA A 141 16.32 -1.54 -0.87
C ALA A 141 16.55 -0.39 -1.86
N ILE A 142 17.81 -0.15 -2.19
CA ILE A 142 18.23 0.78 -3.24
C ILE A 142 19.37 0.15 -4.04
N ASN A 143 19.49 0.52 -5.31
CA ASN A 143 20.64 0.15 -6.14
C ASN A 143 21.80 1.16 -6.00
N ASP A 144 22.97 0.80 -6.53
CA ASP A 144 24.18 1.62 -6.39
C ASP A 144 24.09 2.96 -7.14
N ALA A 145 23.35 3.01 -8.25
CA ALA A 145 23.04 4.25 -8.94
C ALA A 145 22.34 5.27 -8.03
N THR A 146 21.41 4.81 -7.19
CA THR A 146 20.72 5.67 -6.22
C THR A 146 21.70 6.29 -5.23
N ARG A 147 22.66 5.51 -4.73
CA ARG A 147 23.70 5.99 -3.80
C ARG A 147 24.59 7.03 -4.47
N ALA A 148 25.03 6.76 -5.69
CA ALA A 148 25.88 7.67 -6.45
C ALA A 148 25.16 8.99 -6.79
N VAL A 149 23.97 8.88 -7.36
CA VAL A 149 23.21 10.02 -7.92
C VAL A 149 22.56 10.87 -6.82
N PHE A 150 21.95 10.26 -5.81
CA PHE A 150 21.27 11.01 -4.74
C PHE A 150 22.13 11.21 -3.50
N GLY A 151 23.32 10.60 -3.45
CA GLY A 151 24.21 10.74 -2.30
C GLY A 151 23.71 10.04 -1.04
N TYR A 152 22.91 8.97 -1.20
CA TYR A 152 22.43 8.16 -0.09
C TYR A 152 23.56 7.31 0.50
N ASP A 153 23.67 7.31 1.82
CA ASP A 153 24.62 6.52 2.59
C ASP A 153 23.94 5.33 3.30
N ASN A 154 24.61 4.74 4.28
CA ASN A 154 24.10 3.59 5.04
C ASN A 154 23.20 3.99 6.23
N THR A 155 23.11 5.28 6.53
CA THR A 155 22.26 5.84 7.59
C THR A 155 20.91 6.29 7.05
N ASP A 156 20.80 6.51 5.73
CA ASP A 156 19.53 6.74 5.03
C ASP A 156 18.64 5.49 5.10
N HIS A 157 17.49 5.64 5.77
CA HIS A 157 16.55 4.55 6.02
C HIS A 157 15.09 4.93 5.72
N ASN A 158 14.82 6.19 5.40
CA ASN A 158 13.48 6.67 5.05
C ASN A 158 13.58 7.87 4.12
N CYS A 159 12.85 7.85 2.99
CA CYS A 159 12.94 8.88 1.96
C CYS A 159 12.64 10.28 2.49
N LEU A 160 11.62 10.42 3.36
CA LEU A 160 11.22 11.72 3.90
C LEU A 160 12.25 12.23 4.92
N ILE A 161 12.78 11.34 5.76
CA ILE A 161 13.84 11.70 6.72
C ILE A 161 15.07 12.17 5.93
N SER A 162 15.55 11.36 5.00
CA SER A 162 16.67 11.69 4.12
C SER A 162 16.44 12.99 3.36
N PHE A 163 15.22 13.26 2.88
CA PHE A 163 14.89 14.51 2.21
C PHE A 163 15.21 15.75 3.07
N PHE A 164 14.87 15.73 4.36
CA PHE A 164 15.08 16.87 5.26
C PHE A 164 16.44 16.88 5.98
N THR A 165 17.07 15.72 6.21
CA THR A 165 18.26 15.62 7.07
C THR A 165 19.56 15.33 6.30
N ASN A 166 19.50 14.75 5.10
CA ASN A 166 20.70 14.49 4.32
C ASN A 166 21.17 15.79 3.64
N ALA A 167 22.25 16.38 4.17
CA ALA A 167 22.79 17.65 3.69
C ALA A 167 23.26 17.58 2.22
N ARG A 168 23.80 16.44 1.77
CA ARG A 168 24.24 16.25 0.39
C ARG A 168 23.03 16.26 -0.54
N TYR A 169 22.00 15.49 -0.21
CA TYR A 169 20.77 15.42 -0.99
C TYR A 169 20.02 16.76 -1.01
N ARG A 170 19.93 17.46 0.13
CA ARG A 170 19.37 18.82 0.21
C ARG A 170 20.12 19.79 -0.71
N GLY A 171 21.45 19.75 -0.71
CA GLY A 171 22.29 20.61 -1.53
C GLY A 171 22.08 20.44 -3.04
N MET A 172 21.57 19.29 -3.49
CA MET A 172 21.27 19.04 -4.89
C MET A 172 19.91 19.58 -5.34
N HIS A 173 19.00 19.95 -4.42
CA HIS A 173 17.66 20.41 -4.79
C HIS A 173 17.66 21.91 -5.10
N VAL A 174 17.76 22.26 -6.39
CA VAL A 174 17.76 23.65 -6.86
C VAL A 174 16.45 24.37 -6.54
N GLN A 175 15.33 23.64 -6.55
CA GLN A 175 13.97 24.17 -6.32
C GLN A 175 13.39 23.71 -4.98
N TRP A 176 14.21 23.66 -3.94
CA TRP A 176 13.80 23.19 -2.61
C TRP A 176 12.50 23.82 -2.10
N ALA A 177 12.37 25.16 -2.21
CA ALA A 177 11.22 25.90 -1.68
C ALA A 177 9.87 25.53 -2.34
N SER A 178 9.88 25.06 -3.59
CA SER A 178 8.66 24.59 -4.26
C SER A 178 8.43 23.08 -4.08
N VAL A 179 9.50 22.29 -3.92
CA VAL A 179 9.41 20.83 -3.80
C VAL A 179 9.06 20.39 -2.36
N ALA A 180 9.66 21.02 -1.35
CA ALA A 180 9.48 20.60 0.04
C ALA A 180 8.01 20.61 0.52
N PRO A 181 7.20 21.66 0.24
CA PRO A 181 5.77 21.64 0.61
C PRO A 181 5.02 20.48 -0.05
N ALA A 182 5.28 20.23 -1.34
CA ALA A 182 4.61 19.16 -2.09
C ALA A 182 4.96 17.76 -1.55
N VAL A 183 6.22 17.53 -1.18
CA VAL A 183 6.68 16.28 -0.57
C VAL A 183 6.00 16.03 0.77
N VAL A 184 5.88 17.07 1.61
CA VAL A 184 5.19 16.99 2.91
C VAL A 184 3.68 16.73 2.71
N ALA A 185 3.06 17.39 1.74
CA ALA A 185 1.65 17.21 1.42
C ALA A 185 1.33 15.80 0.88
N ALA A 186 2.23 15.23 0.09
CA ALA A 186 2.14 13.84 -0.40
C ALA A 186 2.25 12.83 0.75
N PHE A 187 3.23 12.99 1.65
CA PHE A 187 3.35 12.13 2.82
C PHE A 187 2.12 12.21 3.74
N ARG A 188 1.54 13.40 3.90
CA ARG A 188 0.29 13.58 4.64
C ARG A 188 -0.88 12.83 3.99
N ALA A 189 -0.98 12.86 2.66
CA ALA A 189 -2.00 12.13 1.94
C ALA A 189 -1.89 10.61 2.20
N ASP A 190 -0.69 10.06 2.19
CA ASP A 190 -0.45 8.64 2.51
C ASP A 190 -0.80 8.31 3.97
N ALA A 191 -0.41 9.16 4.91
CA ALA A 191 -0.73 9.00 6.33
C ALA A 191 -2.26 9.03 6.60
N ALA A 192 -3.02 9.80 5.82
CA ALA A 192 -4.47 9.90 5.97
C ALA A 192 -5.23 8.61 5.65
N HIS A 193 -4.63 7.69 4.88
CA HIS A 193 -5.23 6.38 4.59
C HIS A 193 -5.24 5.43 5.80
N ASP A 194 -4.39 5.68 6.80
CA ASP A 194 -4.33 4.91 8.05
C ASP A 194 -3.95 5.81 9.24
N PRO A 195 -4.89 6.62 9.74
CA PRO A 195 -4.64 7.61 10.78
C PRO A 195 -4.17 7.03 12.13
N GLY A 196 -4.28 5.71 12.31
CA GLY A 196 -3.91 4.99 13.54
C GLY A 196 -2.54 4.32 13.50
N ALA A 197 -1.84 4.34 12.36
CA ALA A 197 -0.56 3.66 12.23
C ALA A 197 0.55 4.38 13.03
N PRO A 198 1.16 3.73 14.05
CA PRO A 198 2.17 4.36 14.90
C PRO A 198 3.44 4.80 14.14
N GLU A 199 3.69 4.18 12.99
CA GLU A 199 4.93 4.39 12.23
C GLU A 199 4.93 5.72 11.49
N PHE A 200 3.78 6.16 10.95
CA PHE A 200 3.65 7.52 10.40
C PHE A 200 3.89 8.57 11.49
N ASN A 201 3.32 8.39 12.67
CA ASN A 201 3.50 9.31 13.79
C ASN A 201 4.97 9.37 14.23
N ARG A 202 5.66 8.22 14.31
CA ARG A 202 7.09 8.19 14.65
C ARG A 202 7.93 9.01 13.67
N VAL A 203 7.68 8.90 12.36
CA VAL A 203 8.41 9.66 11.34
C VAL A 203 8.13 11.15 11.47
N VAL A 204 6.86 11.54 11.65
CA VAL A 204 6.45 12.95 11.82
C VAL A 204 7.06 13.57 13.07
N ASP A 205 6.95 12.89 14.21
CA ASP A 205 7.47 13.38 15.49
C ASP A 205 8.99 13.50 15.45
N GLY A 206 9.67 12.48 14.91
CA GLY A 206 11.11 12.47 14.75
C GLY A 206 11.60 13.62 13.86
N LEU A 207 10.97 13.83 12.70
CA LEU A 207 11.34 14.92 11.79
C LEU A 207 11.02 16.30 12.37
N SER A 208 9.88 16.45 13.04
CA SER A 208 9.48 17.73 13.65
C SER A 208 10.45 18.16 14.75
N ALA A 209 11.08 17.21 15.44
CA ALA A 209 12.09 17.47 16.46
C ALA A 209 13.44 17.95 15.89
N VAL A 210 13.79 17.54 14.67
CA VAL A 210 15.12 17.80 14.08
C VAL A 210 15.11 18.81 12.93
N SER A 211 13.94 19.10 12.35
CA SER A 211 13.77 20.01 11.21
C SER A 211 12.65 21.02 11.48
N PRO A 212 12.98 22.27 11.88
CA PRO A 212 12.00 23.33 12.07
C PRO A 212 11.19 23.63 10.81
N GLU A 213 11.84 23.54 9.64
CA GLU A 213 11.18 23.71 8.34
C GLU A 213 10.12 22.63 8.10
N PHE A 214 10.43 21.37 8.40
CA PHE A 214 9.43 20.29 8.30
C PHE A 214 8.26 20.54 9.26
N ALA A 215 8.53 20.92 10.51
CA ALA A 215 7.49 21.19 11.50
C ALA A 215 6.54 22.31 11.04
N GLU A 216 7.08 23.38 10.44
CA GLU A 216 6.28 24.46 9.86
C GLU A 216 5.43 23.98 8.69
N LEU A 217 6.03 23.28 7.72
CA LEU A 217 5.31 22.75 6.55
C LEU A 217 4.23 21.75 6.95
N TRP A 218 4.52 20.87 7.90
CA TRP A 218 3.55 19.92 8.43
C TRP A 218 2.38 20.65 9.07
N ALA A 219 2.62 21.68 9.88
CA ALA A 219 1.56 22.45 10.53
C ALA A 219 0.60 23.18 9.57
N ARG A 220 0.94 23.31 8.28
CA ARG A 220 0.05 23.91 7.26
C ARG A 220 -1.11 23.00 6.85
N HIS A 221 -1.05 21.70 7.18
CA HIS A 221 -2.08 20.70 6.86
C HIS A 221 -2.44 20.59 5.37
N GLU A 222 -1.54 21.00 4.49
CA GLU A 222 -1.69 20.87 3.04
C GLU A 222 -1.67 19.39 2.64
N VAL A 223 -2.59 18.99 1.76
CA VAL A 223 -2.69 17.63 1.22
C VAL A 223 -2.69 17.73 -0.29
N SER A 224 -1.78 16.99 -0.92
CA SER A 224 -1.69 16.89 -2.37
C SER A 224 -1.41 15.45 -2.75
N VAL A 225 -1.90 15.05 -3.92
CA VAL A 225 -1.45 13.81 -4.55
C VAL A 225 -0.04 14.07 -5.10
N PRO A 226 0.87 13.08 -5.11
CA PRO A 226 2.11 13.20 -5.87
C PRO A 226 1.75 13.48 -7.33
N GLU A 227 1.97 14.70 -7.79
CA GLU A 227 1.98 14.99 -9.22
C GLU A 227 3.16 14.21 -9.82
N GLN A 228 3.03 13.64 -11.02
CA GLN A 228 4.15 12.98 -11.69
C GLN A 228 5.26 14.03 -11.89
N ALA A 229 6.18 14.08 -10.93
CA ALA A 229 7.16 15.13 -10.83
C ALA A 229 8.43 14.68 -11.54
N VAL A 230 8.87 15.48 -12.51
CA VAL A 230 10.24 15.44 -12.96
C VAL A 230 11.12 15.75 -11.75
N LYS A 231 11.93 14.79 -11.31
CA LYS A 231 12.92 15.02 -10.26
C LYS A 231 14.14 15.70 -10.86
N ALA A 232 14.30 16.96 -10.53
CA ALA A 232 15.46 17.77 -10.91
C ALA A 232 16.46 17.83 -9.75
N ILE A 233 17.71 17.44 -10.00
CA ILE A 233 18.80 17.57 -9.04
C ILE A 233 20.02 18.19 -9.72
N ARG A 234 20.79 18.98 -8.98
CA ARG A 234 22.10 19.48 -9.40
C ARG A 234 23.18 18.59 -8.81
N HIS A 235 23.74 17.71 -9.62
CA HIS A 235 24.78 16.81 -9.14
C HIS A 235 26.11 17.56 -9.00
N PRO A 236 26.83 17.44 -7.86
CA PRO A 236 28.06 18.20 -7.61
C PRO A 236 29.16 18.00 -8.67
N GLU A 237 29.17 16.83 -9.31
CA GLU A 237 30.23 16.41 -10.24
C GLU A 237 29.78 16.35 -11.72
N ALA A 238 28.51 16.65 -12.01
CA ALA A 238 27.91 16.25 -13.30
C ALA A 238 26.85 17.20 -13.90
N ASP A 239 26.62 18.37 -13.31
CA ASP A 239 25.53 19.31 -13.69
C ASP A 239 24.11 18.79 -13.36
N ASP A 240 23.10 19.45 -13.93
CA ASP A 240 21.69 19.22 -13.65
C ASP A 240 21.20 17.90 -14.29
N LEU A 241 20.62 17.03 -13.47
CA LEU A 241 20.02 15.75 -13.86
C LEU A 241 18.51 15.82 -13.67
N PHE A 242 17.77 15.35 -14.66
CA PHE A 242 16.32 15.34 -14.65
C PHE A 242 15.78 13.93 -14.87
N PHE A 243 14.84 13.51 -14.03
CA PHE A 243 14.27 12.17 -14.09
C PHE A 243 12.75 12.18 -14.09
N ASP A 244 12.12 11.43 -15.00
CA ASP A 244 10.74 11.01 -14.85
C ASP A 244 10.66 9.88 -13.82
N VAL A 245 9.84 10.07 -12.79
CA VAL A 245 9.65 9.06 -11.74
C VAL A 245 8.45 8.18 -12.06
N THR A 246 8.69 6.89 -12.20
CA THR A 246 7.64 5.87 -12.35
C THR A 246 7.51 5.09 -11.06
N THR A 247 6.34 5.14 -10.42
CA THR A 247 6.04 4.38 -9.20
C THR A 247 5.17 3.17 -9.53
N LEU A 248 5.64 1.98 -9.16
CA LEU A 248 4.95 0.71 -9.34
C LEU A 248 4.63 0.10 -7.97
N THR A 249 3.45 -0.51 -7.82
CA THR A 249 3.08 -1.25 -6.60
C THR A 249 3.45 -2.72 -6.77
N VAL A 250 4.07 -3.32 -5.75
CA VAL A 250 4.42 -4.75 -5.77
C VAL A 250 3.18 -5.57 -5.43
N THR A 251 2.68 -6.41 -6.34
CA THR A 251 1.44 -7.18 -6.15
C THR A 251 1.45 -8.06 -4.89
N ASP A 252 2.59 -8.68 -4.61
CA ASP A 252 2.77 -9.57 -3.45
C ASP A 252 2.87 -8.78 -2.14
N HIS A 253 3.29 -7.52 -2.21
CA HIS A 253 3.42 -6.58 -1.09
C HIS A 253 2.80 -5.24 -1.48
N PRO A 254 1.46 -5.08 -1.41
CA PRO A 254 0.78 -3.87 -1.89
C PRO A 254 1.17 -2.58 -1.17
N ASP A 255 1.77 -2.69 0.01
CA ASP A 255 2.33 -1.58 0.77
C ASP A 255 3.76 -1.23 0.34
N TRP A 256 4.31 -1.89 -0.69
CA TRP A 256 5.64 -1.63 -1.25
C TRP A 256 5.54 -0.94 -2.59
N HIS A 257 6.37 0.09 -2.75
CA HIS A 257 6.44 0.92 -3.93
C HIS A 257 7.85 0.87 -4.51
N LEU A 258 7.95 0.47 -5.77
CA LEU A 258 9.16 0.53 -6.58
C LEU A 258 9.16 1.84 -7.37
N GLU A 259 10.09 2.72 -7.07
CA GLU A 259 10.32 3.96 -7.79
C GLU A 259 11.50 3.80 -8.75
N LEU A 260 11.22 4.01 -10.04
CA LEU A 260 12.19 3.95 -11.12
C LEU A 260 12.41 5.36 -11.67
N TYR A 261 13.66 5.82 -11.65
CA TYR A 261 14.04 7.14 -12.12
C TYR A 261 14.55 7.04 -13.56
N ASN A 262 13.73 7.48 -14.52
CA ASN A 262 14.06 7.47 -15.94
C ASN A 262 14.72 8.79 -16.34
N PRO A 263 15.99 8.80 -16.77
CA PRO A 263 16.66 10.03 -17.16
C PRO A 263 15.98 10.67 -18.38
N LEU A 264 15.80 11.99 -18.35
CA LEU A 264 15.39 12.76 -19.52
C LEU A 264 16.55 12.91 -20.53
N PRO A 265 16.27 13.22 -21.81
CA PRO A 265 17.31 13.49 -22.80
C PRO A 265 18.36 14.49 -22.29
N GLY A 266 19.64 14.15 -22.44
CA GLY A 266 20.78 14.93 -21.91
C GLY A 266 21.25 14.51 -20.51
N THR A 267 20.38 13.87 -19.70
CA THR A 267 20.77 13.26 -18.41
C THR A 267 21.45 11.90 -18.60
N GLU A 268 21.09 11.16 -19.66
CA GLU A 268 21.62 9.82 -19.96
C GLU A 268 23.14 9.78 -20.08
N ASP A 269 23.72 10.63 -20.93
CA ASP A 269 25.18 10.71 -21.14
C ASP A 269 25.94 11.07 -19.87
N ILE A 270 25.30 11.84 -18.98
CA ILE A 270 25.89 12.26 -17.71
C ILE A 270 25.86 11.09 -16.72
N LEU A 271 24.72 10.38 -16.66
CA LEU A 271 24.52 9.22 -15.81
C LEU A 271 25.53 8.11 -16.11
N GLU A 272 25.79 7.82 -17.39
CA GLU A 272 26.78 6.81 -17.81
C GLU A 272 28.21 7.13 -17.32
N ARG A 273 28.56 8.42 -17.20
CA ARG A 273 29.86 8.84 -16.64
C ARG A 273 29.93 8.72 -15.12
N LEU A 274 28.81 8.98 -14.44
CA LEU A 274 28.71 8.96 -12.98
C LEU A 274 28.64 7.55 -12.41
N VAL A 275 27.95 6.66 -13.12
CA VAL A 275 27.66 5.29 -12.69
C VAL A 275 28.05 4.37 -13.84
N PRO A 276 29.34 4.00 -13.96
CA PRO A 276 29.75 3.08 -15.00
C PRO A 276 29.03 1.75 -14.83
N SER A 277 28.43 1.26 -15.91
CA SER A 277 27.71 -0.02 -15.90
C SER A 277 28.59 -1.13 -15.35
N PRO A 278 28.06 -2.02 -14.49
CA PRO A 278 28.80 -3.19 -14.07
C PRO A 278 29.17 -4.03 -15.31
N VAL A 279 30.47 -4.33 -15.43
CA VAL A 279 31.07 -5.15 -16.50
C VAL A 279 30.58 -6.59 -16.41
#